data_AF-A0A9E5F0N0-F1
#
_entry.id   AF-A0A9E5F0N0-F1
#
_cell.length_a   1.000
_cell.length_b   1.000
_cell.length_c   1.000
_cell.angle_alpha   90.00
_cell.angle_beta   90.00
_cell.angle_gamma   90.00
#
_symmetry.space_group_name_H-M   'P 1'
#
loop_
_entity.id
_entity.type
_entity.pdbx_description
1 polymer ?
#
loop_
_entity_poly.entity_id
_entity_poly.type
_entity_poly.pdbx_seq_one_letter_code
_entity_poly.pdbx_strand_id
1 'polypeptide(L)'
;MTFRQFLEQKEVSKPWVAKKTDVLKLWNSVKPDAPLQVQPVPAHHVGKRFDQDGVRVTGSSPFINSVLARLKSFLFYADHPSLDLDVKYRSVQRRSVTDKPSFACYINVVQKK
;
A
#
# COMPACT_ATOMS: atom_id res chain seq x y z
N MET A 1 2.59 -18.54 -16.44
CA MET A 1 1.37 -17.71 -16.52
C MET A 1 1.60 -16.45 -15.71
N THR A 2 1.38 -15.28 -16.29
CA THR A 2 1.46 -14.00 -15.57
C THR A 2 0.09 -13.65 -14.99
N PHE A 3 0.07 -12.87 -13.89
CA PHE A 3 -1.18 -12.44 -13.25
C PHE A 3 -2.10 -11.63 -14.19
N ARG A 4 -1.51 -10.91 -15.16
CA ARG A 4 -2.25 -10.21 -16.23
C ARG A 4 -3.09 -11.16 -17.09
N GLN A 5 -2.50 -12.28 -17.54
CA GLN A 5 -3.19 -13.29 -18.36
C GLN A 5 -4.38 -13.94 -17.65
N PHE A 6 -4.38 -13.96 -16.31
CA PHE A 6 -5.48 -14.48 -15.51
C PHE A 6 -6.65 -13.49 -15.35
N LEU A 7 -6.37 -12.18 -15.38
CA LEU A 7 -7.40 -11.14 -15.27
C LEU A 7 -8.11 -10.85 -16.60
N GLU A 8 -7.41 -11.00 -17.73
CA GLU A 8 -7.95 -10.74 -19.08
C GLU A 8 -9.05 -11.73 -19.51
N GLN A 9 -9.21 -12.87 -18.81
CA GLN A 9 -10.21 -13.89 -19.14
C GLN A 9 -11.62 -13.65 -18.55
N LYS A 10 -11.88 -12.57 -17.80
CA LYS A 10 -13.19 -12.32 -17.19
C LYS A 10 -13.78 -10.99 -17.61
N GLU A 11 -15.02 -11.02 -18.07
CA GLU A 11 -15.80 -9.84 -18.44
C GLU A 11 -15.77 -8.76 -17.35
N VAL A 12 -15.50 -7.53 -17.79
CA VAL A 12 -15.15 -6.34 -17.00
C VAL A 12 -16.35 -5.75 -16.21
N SER A 13 -17.47 -6.47 -16.11
CA SER A 13 -18.73 -5.88 -15.60
C SER A 13 -18.88 -5.86 -14.07
N LYS A 14 -18.04 -6.59 -13.31
CA LYS A 14 -18.11 -6.62 -11.84
C LYS A 14 -16.71 -6.52 -11.20
N PRO A 15 -16.59 -5.89 -10.01
CA PRO A 15 -15.37 -5.96 -9.22
C PRO A 15 -15.00 -7.42 -8.98
N TRP A 16 -13.83 -7.81 -9.46
CA TRP A 16 -13.34 -9.16 -9.29
C TRP A 16 -12.67 -9.33 -7.92
N VAL A 17 -12.81 -10.51 -7.32
CA VAL A 17 -12.20 -10.86 -6.04
C VAL A 17 -11.42 -12.17 -6.20
N ALA A 18 -10.15 -12.15 -5.82
CA ALA A 18 -9.27 -13.32 -5.79
C ALA A 18 -9.64 -14.29 -4.67
N LYS A 19 -9.52 -15.60 -4.90
CA LYS A 19 -9.52 -16.56 -3.79
C LYS A 19 -8.24 -16.42 -2.98
N LYS A 20 -8.32 -16.59 -1.66
CA LYS A 20 -7.16 -16.56 -0.75
C LYS A 20 -6.03 -17.48 -1.23
N THR A 21 -6.35 -18.68 -1.72
CA THR A 21 -5.37 -19.63 -2.24
C THR A 21 -4.58 -19.08 -3.41
N ASP A 22 -5.22 -18.33 -4.29
CA ASP A 22 -4.59 -17.78 -5.49
C ASP A 22 -3.69 -16.59 -5.12
N VAL A 23 -4.12 -15.77 -4.15
CA VAL A 23 -3.30 -14.68 -3.59
C VAL A 23 -2.06 -15.23 -2.90
N LEU A 24 -2.17 -16.30 -2.11
CA LEU A 24 -1.02 -16.90 -1.44
C LEU A 24 -0.03 -17.54 -2.42
N LYS A 25 -0.53 -18.20 -3.48
CA LYS A 25 0.31 -18.72 -4.56
C LYS A 25 1.05 -17.58 -5.28
N LEU A 26 0.35 -16.50 -5.59
CA LEU A 26 0.95 -15.30 -6.17
C LEU A 26 2.05 -14.75 -5.25
N TRP A 27 1.75 -14.52 -3.97
CA TRP A 27 2.70 -13.98 -3.01
C TRP A 27 3.97 -14.83 -2.93
N ASN A 28 3.84 -16.15 -2.80
CA ASN A 28 4.99 -17.06 -2.77
C ASN A 28 5.84 -17.03 -4.06
N SER A 29 5.25 -16.64 -5.20
CA SER A 29 5.97 -16.52 -6.48
C SER A 29 6.69 -15.19 -6.65
N VAL A 30 6.38 -14.18 -5.84
CA VAL A 30 7.05 -12.86 -5.89
C VAL A 30 8.46 -13.01 -5.37
N LYS A 31 9.45 -12.56 -6.15
CA LYS A 31 10.85 -12.58 -5.72
C LYS A 31 11.03 -11.65 -4.51
N PRO A 32 11.73 -12.09 -3.46
CA PRO A 32 12.20 -11.16 -2.45
C PRO A 32 13.06 -10.07 -3.11
N ASP A 33 13.02 -8.86 -2.55
CA ASP A 33 13.85 -7.73 -2.99
C ASP A 33 13.59 -7.23 -4.43
N ALA A 34 12.47 -7.61 -5.04
CA ALA A 34 12.03 -6.98 -6.28
C ALA A 34 11.91 -5.45 -6.07
N PRO A 35 12.42 -4.62 -7.01
CA PRO A 35 12.29 -3.17 -6.92
C PRO A 35 10.83 -2.76 -6.77
N LEU A 36 10.59 -1.78 -5.90
CA LEU A 36 9.28 -1.21 -5.71
C LEU A 36 8.83 -0.50 -6.98
N GLN A 37 7.71 -0.95 -7.56
CA GLN A 37 7.10 -0.32 -8.73
C GLN A 37 5.85 0.41 -8.26
N VAL A 38 5.99 1.72 -8.03
CA VAL A 38 4.88 2.61 -7.63
C VAL A 38 4.57 3.59 -8.74
N GLN A 39 3.29 3.73 -9.06
CA GLN A 39 2.76 4.83 -9.85
C GLN A 39 2.48 6.03 -8.94
N PRO A 40 3.20 7.16 -9.10
CA PRO A 40 3.02 8.31 -8.23
C PRO A 40 1.61 8.91 -8.37
N VAL A 41 1.03 9.33 -7.25
CA VAL A 41 -0.23 10.06 -7.25
C VAL A 41 -0.02 11.42 -7.95
N PRO A 42 -0.87 11.80 -8.91
CA PRO A 42 -0.76 13.08 -9.61
C PRO A 42 -0.81 14.28 -8.66
N ALA A 43 -0.04 15.33 -8.94
CA ALA A 43 0.03 16.54 -8.10
C ALA A 43 -1.34 17.23 -7.92
N HIS A 44 -2.20 17.10 -8.93
CA HIS A 44 -3.55 17.69 -8.96
C HIS A 44 -4.65 16.70 -8.58
N HIS A 45 -4.32 15.53 -8.01
CA HIS A 45 -5.32 14.55 -7.58
C HIS A 45 -6.25 15.13 -6.52
N VAL A 46 -7.56 15.08 -6.77
CA VAL A 46 -8.60 15.54 -5.86
C VAL A 46 -9.34 14.34 -5.28
N GLY A 47 -9.56 14.35 -3.97
CA GLY A 47 -10.33 13.32 -3.28
C GLY A 47 -9.46 12.29 -2.56
N LYS A 48 -10.04 11.11 -2.31
CA LYS A 48 -9.38 10.02 -1.59
C LYS A 48 -8.34 9.35 -2.50
N ARG A 49 -7.28 8.80 -1.91
CA ARG A 49 -6.20 8.08 -2.61
C ARG A 49 -6.25 6.57 -2.37
N PHE A 50 -7.45 6.04 -2.10
CA PHE A 50 -7.61 4.61 -1.75
C PHE A 50 -7.50 3.69 -2.97
N ASP A 51 -7.67 4.24 -4.16
CA ASP A 51 -7.57 3.61 -5.47
C ASP A 51 -6.21 3.84 -6.14
N GLN A 52 -5.31 4.58 -5.49
CA GLN A 52 -3.97 4.86 -5.98
C GLN A 52 -2.95 3.93 -5.31
N ASP A 53 -1.78 3.81 -5.92
CA ASP A 53 -0.68 3.04 -5.35
C ASP A 53 -0.29 3.58 -3.97
N GLY A 54 -0.37 2.71 -2.97
CA GLY A 54 -0.09 3.07 -1.59
C GLY A 54 -0.23 1.91 -0.63
N VAL A 55 0.30 2.11 0.57
CA VAL A 55 0.24 1.14 1.66
C VAL A 55 -0.48 1.75 2.83
N ARG A 56 -1.45 1.01 3.40
CA ARG A 56 -2.07 1.32 4.69
C ARG A 56 -1.83 0.17 5.64
N VAL A 57 -1.05 0.42 6.69
CA VAL A 57 -0.85 -0.52 7.80
C VAL A 57 -1.64 -0.03 8.99
N THR A 58 -2.47 -0.87 9.59
CA THR A 58 -3.22 -0.55 10.81
C THR A 58 -2.92 -1.58 11.88
N GLY A 59 -2.69 -1.14 13.12
CA GLY A 59 -2.37 -2.04 14.23
C GLY A 59 -1.69 -1.33 15.40
N SER A 60 -0.95 -2.10 16.20
CA SER A 60 -0.12 -1.54 17.26
C SER A 60 1.12 -0.85 16.69
N SER A 61 1.70 0.08 17.46
CA SER A 61 2.93 0.75 17.04
C SER A 61 4.10 -0.21 16.77
N PRO A 62 4.38 -1.21 17.64
CA PRO A 62 5.43 -2.21 17.36
C PRO A 62 5.20 -2.99 16.06
N PHE A 63 3.96 -3.35 15.75
CA PHE A 63 3.62 -4.03 14.51
C PHE A 63 3.91 -3.15 13.30
N ILE A 64 3.41 -1.91 13.30
CA ILE A 64 3.65 -0.96 12.20
C ILE A 64 5.15 -0.75 12.00
N ASN A 65 5.91 -0.54 13.07
CA ASN A 65 7.36 -0.35 12.99
C ASN A 65 8.07 -1.56 12.36
N SER A 66 7.65 -2.78 12.70
CA SER A 66 8.21 -4.00 12.09
C SER A 66 7.89 -4.14 10.60
N VAL A 67 6.73 -3.63 10.15
CA VAL A 67 6.38 -3.57 8.72
C VAL A 67 7.21 -2.50 8.02
N LEU A 68 7.30 -1.29 8.60
CA LEU A 68 8.10 -0.19 8.04
C LEU A 68 9.58 -0.56 7.89
N ALA A 69 10.13 -1.34 8.83
CA ALA A 69 11.50 -1.85 8.75
C ALA A 69 11.77 -2.68 7.47
N ARG A 70 10.72 -3.30 6.90
CA ARG A 70 10.78 -4.10 5.66
C ARG A 70 10.40 -3.31 4.41
N LEU A 71 9.84 -2.11 4.57
CA LEU A 71 9.41 -1.23 3.47
C LEU A 71 10.37 -0.05 3.25
N LYS A 72 11.64 -0.17 3.67
CA LYS A 72 12.63 0.91 3.57
C LYS A 72 12.91 1.36 2.13
N SER A 73 12.61 0.54 1.12
CA SER A 73 12.74 0.92 -0.29
C SER A 73 11.93 2.18 -0.66
N PHE A 74 10.86 2.49 0.07
CA PHE A 74 10.11 3.75 -0.11
C PHE A 74 10.94 5.00 0.22
N LEU A 75 11.95 4.90 1.09
CA LEU A 75 12.78 6.05 1.49
C LEU A 75 13.55 6.66 0.32
N PHE A 76 13.79 5.89 -0.75
CA PHE A 76 14.35 6.40 -2.00
C PHE A 76 13.57 7.61 -2.55
N TYR A 77 12.25 7.64 -2.37
CA TYR A 77 11.40 8.70 -2.90
C TYR A 77 11.38 9.98 -2.05
N ALA A 78 11.87 9.94 -0.81
CA ALA A 78 11.88 11.12 0.06
C ALA A 78 12.81 12.22 -0.49
N ASP A 79 13.94 11.83 -1.07
CA ASP A 79 14.97 12.74 -1.59
C ASP A 79 14.89 12.91 -3.13
N HIS A 80 13.84 12.40 -3.77
CA HIS A 80 13.74 12.40 -5.23
C HIS A 80 13.45 13.82 -5.79
N PRO A 81 14.02 14.24 -6.93
CA PRO A 81 13.85 15.61 -7.44
C PRO A 81 12.41 15.99 -7.80
N SER A 82 11.66 15.08 -8.43
CA SER A 82 10.30 15.33 -8.94
C SER A 82 9.18 14.60 -8.20
N LEU A 83 9.53 13.77 -7.23
CA LEU A 83 8.60 12.95 -6.45
C LEU A 83 8.80 13.24 -4.97
N ASP A 84 7.77 12.92 -4.18
CA ASP A 84 7.81 13.04 -2.74
C ASP A 84 7.15 11.84 -2.08
N LEU A 85 7.56 11.52 -0.86
CA LEU A 85 7.03 10.45 -0.05
C LEU A 85 6.03 11.01 0.97
N ASP A 86 4.73 10.91 0.69
CA ASP A 86 3.67 11.32 1.63
C ASP A 86 3.43 10.21 2.66
N VAL A 87 3.84 10.46 3.90
CA VAL A 87 3.67 9.54 5.03
C VAL A 87 2.80 10.16 6.10
N LYS A 88 1.77 9.44 6.55
CA LYS A 88 0.91 9.85 7.67
C LYS A 88 0.83 8.74 8.70
N TYR A 89 1.25 9.04 9.92
CA TYR A 89 1.12 8.15 11.07
C TYR A 89 0.18 8.80 12.09
N ARG A 90 -0.93 8.16 12.42
CA ARG A 90 -1.91 8.71 13.36
C ARG A 90 -2.51 7.66 14.28
N SER A 91 -2.99 8.10 15.45
CA SER A 91 -3.88 7.29 16.28
C SER A 91 -5.22 7.09 15.58
N VAL A 92 -5.83 5.94 15.82
CA VAL A 92 -7.18 5.61 15.34
C VAL A 92 -8.10 5.59 16.54
N GLN A 93 -9.10 6.47 16.52
CA GLN A 93 -10.12 6.53 17.56
C GLN A 93 -10.93 5.22 17.54
N ARG A 94 -10.92 4.50 18.66
CA ARG A 94 -11.68 3.25 18.80
C ARG A 94 -13.07 3.54 19.31
N ARG A 95 -14.00 2.63 18.99
CA ARG A 95 -15.38 2.66 19.51
C ARG A 95 -15.49 2.21 20.97
N SER A 96 -14.46 1.54 21.51
CA SER A 96 -14.44 1.00 22.89
C SER A 96 -13.20 1.47 23.66
N VAL A 97 -13.38 1.72 24.97
CA VAL A 97 -12.37 2.25 25.90
C VAL A 97 -11.40 1.17 26.39
N THR A 98 -11.78 -0.11 26.33
CA THR A 98 -10.99 -1.24 26.89
C THR A 98 -9.90 -1.76 25.96
N ASP A 99 -9.80 -1.21 24.77
CA ASP A 99 -8.89 -1.67 23.73
C ASP A 99 -7.55 -0.93 23.78
N LYS A 100 -6.44 -1.68 23.64
CA LYS A 100 -5.09 -1.10 23.46
C LYS A 100 -5.08 -0.02 22.36
N PRO A 101 -4.26 1.03 22.41
CA PRO A 101 -4.24 2.05 21.35
C PRO A 101 -3.99 1.41 19.97
N SER A 102 -4.72 1.88 18.94
CA SER A 102 -4.51 1.49 17.54
C SER A 102 -3.99 2.67 16.75
N PHE A 103 -3.21 2.38 15.73
CA PHE A 103 -2.60 3.37 14.87
C PHE A 103 -2.81 2.97 13.41
N ALA A 104 -2.74 3.95 12.52
CA ALA A 104 -2.70 3.75 11.09
C ALA A 104 -1.52 4.53 10.50
N CYS A 105 -0.73 3.85 9.67
CA CYS A 105 0.32 4.42 8.85
C CYS A 105 -0.09 4.32 7.38
N TYR A 106 -0.06 5.46 6.70
CA TYR A 106 -0.32 5.59 5.27
C TYR A 106 0.99 5.99 4.58
N ILE A 107 1.30 5.35 3.47
CA ILE A 107 2.46 5.61 2.64
C ILE A 107 1.99 5.73 1.20
N ASN A 108 2.28 6.85 0.55
CA ASN A 108 2.06 7.07 -0.86
C ASN A 108 3.29 7.77 -1.46
N VAL A 109 3.54 7.57 -2.75
CA VAL A 109 4.46 8.42 -3.52
C VAL A 109 3.61 9.40 -4.31
N VAL A 110 3.97 10.68 -4.28
CA VAL A 110 3.23 11.74 -4.96
C VAL A 110 4.16 12.52 -5.88
N GLN A 111 3.61 13.13 -6.93
CA GLN A 111 4.36 14.13 -7.70
C GLN A 111 4.53 15.40 -6.86
N LYS A 112 5.72 15.99 -6.91
CA LYS A 112 5.94 17.33 -6.34
C LYS A 112 5.12 18.36 -7.13
N LYS A 113 4.66 19.38 -6.42
CA LYS A 113 3.96 20.52 -7.02
C LYS A 113 4.92 21.47 -7.69
#